data_AF-M6VEV0-F1
#
_entry.id   AF-M6VEV0-F1
#
_cell.length_a   1.000
_cell.length_b   1.000
_cell.length_c   1.000
_cell.angle_alpha   90.00
_cell.angle_beta   90.00
_cell.angle_gamma   90.00
#
_symmetry.space_group_name_H-M   'P 1'
#
loop_
_entity.id
_entity.type
_entity.pdbx_description
1 polymer ?
#
loop_
_entity_poly.entity_id
_entity_poly.type
_entity_poly.pdbx_seq_one_letter_code
_entity_poly.pdbx_strand_id
1 'polypeptide(L)' 'MNIIDDYGRLAIATQPEFSIPSERVVRILNEVIEVYGLPKQIVVDNGPEFTSRSFLKWAQEKG' A
#
# COMPACT_ATOMS: atom_id res chain seq x y z
N MET A 1 6.97 -6.82 0.27
CA MET A 1 6.03 -5.84 0.85
C MET A 1 4.99 -6.57 1.67
N ASN A 2 4.64 -6.04 2.85
CA ASN A 2 3.59 -6.58 3.72
C ASN A 2 2.52 -5.50 3.97
N ILE A 3 1.25 -5.88 3.96
CA ILE A 3 0.12 -5.03 4.36
C ILE A 3 -0.53 -5.68 5.57
N ILE A 4 -0.58 -4.93 6.68
CA ILE A 4 -1.08 -5.40 7.97
C ILE A 4 -2.21 -4.48 8.40
N ASP A 5 -3.34 -5.06 8.78
CA ASP A 5 -4.37 -4.35 9.53
C ASP A 5 -4.02 -4.36 11.01
N ASP A 6 -3.77 -3.18 11.57
CA ASP A 6 -3.37 -3.00 12.96
C ASP A 6 -4.55 -3.24 13.93
N TYR A 7 -5.79 -3.02 13.49
CA TYR A 7 -6.96 -3.20 14.34
C TYR A 7 -7.30 -4.68 14.55
N GLY A 8 -7.48 -5.43 13.46
CA GLY A 8 -7.81 -6.86 13.48
C GLY A 8 -6.58 -7.78 13.62
N ARG A 9 -5.36 -7.23 13.58
CA ARG A 9 -4.09 -7.97 13.49
C ARG A 9 -4.08 -8.99 12.34
N LEU A 10 -4.60 -8.57 11.19
CA LEU A 10 -4.65 -9.41 9.98
C LEU A 10 -3.49 -9.07 9.06
N ALA A 11 -2.78 -10.10 8.60
CA ALA A 11 -1.86 -9.98 7.47
C ALA A 11 -2.68 -10.02 6.17
N ILE A 12 -3.00 -8.84 5.63
CA ILE A 12 -3.89 -8.71 4.47
C ILE A 12 -3.21 -9.20 3.19
N ALA A 13 -1.93 -8.86 3.02
CA ALA A 13 -1.15 -9.28 1.85
C ALA A 13 0.33 -9.37 2.18
N THR A 14 0.99 -10.41 1.64
CA THR A 14 2.44 -10.57 1.66
C THR A 14 2.91 -10.88 0.25
N GLN A 15 3.73 -9.98 -0.29
CA GLN A 15 4.31 -10.11 -1.63
C GLN A 15 5.84 -10.19 -1.50
N PRO A 16 6.43 -11.39 -1.68
CA PRO A 16 7.88 -11.56 -1.64
C PRO A 16 8.50 -11.14 -2.99
N GLU A 17 9.12 -9.96 -3.02
CA GLU A 17 9.82 -9.43 -4.19
C GLU A 17 11.15 -8.77 -3.74
N PHE A 18 12.20 -8.89 -4.56
CA PHE A 18 13.51 -8.28 -4.27
C PHE A 18 13.50 -6.75 -4.41
N SER A 19 12.64 -6.22 -5.27
CA SER A 19 12.43 -4.79 -5.47
C SER A 19 10.98 -4.57 -5.89
N ILE A 20 10.32 -3.59 -5.29
CA ILE A 20 8.94 -3.26 -5.59
C ILE A 20 8.83 -1.80 -6.04
N PRO A 21 8.62 -1.54 -7.34
CA PRO A 21 8.41 -0.18 -7.81
C PRO A 21 7.12 0.42 -7.23
N SER A 22 7.06 1.74 -7.09
CA SER A 22 5.87 2.43 -6.58
C SER A 22 4.59 2.14 -7.37
N GLU A 23 4.69 1.96 -8.69
CA GLU A 23 3.55 1.59 -9.53
C GLU A 23 2.98 0.22 -9.13
N ARG A 24 3.86 -0.71 -8.75
CA ARG A 24 3.47 -2.03 -8.27
C ARG A 24 2.81 -1.95 -6.90
N VAL A 25 3.35 -1.12 -6.00
CA VAL A 25 2.74 -0.83 -4.68
C VAL A 25 1.32 -0.31 -4.85
N VAL A 26 1.13 0.70 -5.71
CA VAL A 26 -0.20 1.28 -5.99
C VAL A 26 -1.17 0.23 -6.51
N ARG A 27 -0.71 -0.65 -7.41
CA ARG A 27 -1.55 -1.71 -7.95
C ARG A 27 -2.01 -2.70 -6.88
N ILE A 28 -1.10 -3.16 -6.03
CA ILE A 28 -1.42 -4.08 -4.92
C ILE A 28 -2.38 -3.40 -3.93
N LEU A 29 -2.17 -2.11 -3.62
CA LEU A 29 -3.08 -1.38 -2.75
C LEU A 29 -4.48 -1.28 -3.35
N ASN A 30 -4.62 -1.02 -4.65
CA ASN A 30 -5.93 -1.03 -5.30
C ASN A 30 -6.59 -2.41 -5.21
N GLU A 31 -5.87 -3.50 -5.51
CA GLU A 31 -6.38 -4.88 -5.40
C GLU A 31 -6.85 -5.19 -3.96
N VAL A 32 -6.11 -4.74 -2.95
CA VAL A 32 -6.49 -4.91 -1.53
C VAL A 32 -7.72 -4.06 -1.18
N ILE A 33 -7.78 -2.82 -1.64
CA ILE A 33 -8.90 -1.91 -1.37
C ILE A 33 -10.20 -2.42 -2.01
N GLU A 34 -10.14 -3.11 -3.15
CA GLU A 34 -11.32 -3.72 -3.77
C GLU A 34 -11.93 -4.83 -2.88
N VAL A 35 -11.11 -5.55 -2.12
CA VAL A 35 -11.55 -6.67 -1.28
C VAL A 35 -11.94 -6.21 0.12
N TYR A 36 -11.14 -5.32 0.72
CA TYR A 36 -11.25 -4.95 2.14
C TYR A 36 -11.78 -3.52 2.37
N GLY A 37 -11.91 -2.73 1.31
CA GLY A 37 -12.25 -1.31 1.38
C GLY A 37 -11.04 -0.41 1.62
N LEU A 38 -11.26 0.91 1.49
CA LEU A 38 -10.23 1.92 1.73
C LEU A 38 -10.03 2.12 3.24
N PRO A 39 -8.81 1.96 3.78
CA PRO A 39 -8.56 2.21 5.19
C PRO A 39 -8.64 3.71 5.52
N LYS A 40 -8.88 4.04 6.79
CA LYS A 40 -8.90 5.44 7.27
C LYS A 40 -7.52 6.11 7.22
N GLN A 41 -6.46 5.33 7.35
CA GLN A 41 -5.09 5.79 7.35
C GLN A 41 -4.18 4.66 6.86
N ILE A 42 -3.16 5.03 6.08
CA ILE A 42 -2.07 4.12 5.68
C ILE A 42 -0.80 4.66 6.33
N VAL A 43 -0.08 3.80 7.02
CA VAL A 43 1.25 4.11 7.59
C VAL A 43 2.28 3.30 6.81
N VAL A 44 3.26 3.99 6.26
CA VAL A 44 4.35 3.42 5.46
C VAL A 44 5.69 3.75 6.11
N ASP A 45 6.73 3.00 5.77
CA ASP A 45 8.10 3.41 6.05
C ASP A 45 8.57 4.48 5.02
N ASN A 46 9.78 4.99 5.19
CA ASN A 46 10.37 5.99 4.29
C ASN A 46 11.03 5.37 3.05
N GLY A 47 10.56 4.20 2.60
CA GLY A 47 11.07 3.52 1.42
C GLY A 47 10.92 4.37 0.14
N PRO A 48 11.84 4.22 -0.83
CA PRO A 48 11.75 4.90 -2.13
C PRO A 48 10.43 4.60 -2.87
N GLU A 49 9.84 3.43 -2.63
CA GLU A 49 8.57 3.01 -3.21
C GLU A 49 7.38 3.83 -2.70
N PHE A 50 7.48 4.43 -1.51
CA PHE A 50 6.42 5.24 -0.88
C PHE A 50 6.68 6.75 -0.97
N THR A 51 7.90 7.17 -1.30
CA THR A 51 8.28 8.59 -1.45
C THR A 51 8.24 9.08 -2.90
N SER A 52 7.91 8.21 -3.85
CA SER A 52 7.85 8.58 -5.27
C SER A 52 6.63 9.44 -5.61
N ARG A 53 6.73 10.20 -6.71
CA ARG A 53 5.64 11.04 -7.21
C ARG A 53 4.38 10.25 -7.56
N SER A 54 4.52 9.03 -8.08
CA SER A 54 3.37 8.21 -8.48
C SER A 54 2.58 7.73 -7.26
N PHE A 55 3.28 7.28 -6.21
CA PHE A 55 2.63 6.90 -4.96
C PHE A 55 1.96 8.10 -4.27
N LEU A 56 2.66 9.23 -4.14
CA LEU A 56 2.11 10.43 -3.50
C LEU A 56 0.89 10.97 -4.25
N LYS A 57 0.91 10.96 -5.59
CA LYS A 57 -0.23 11.35 -6.42
C LYS A 57 -1.42 10.41 -6.17
N TRP A 58 -1.20 9.10 -6.18
CA TRP A 58 -2.25 8.12 -5.90
C TRP A 58 -2.83 8.31 -4.49
N ALA A 59 -1.99 8.57 -3.48
CA ALA A 59 -2.45 8.83 -2.12
C ALA A 59 -3.38 10.04 -2.07
N GLN A 60 -2.97 11.17 -2.67
CA GLN A 60 -3.79 12.39 -2.77
C GLN A 60 -5.12 12.19 -3.53
N GLU A 61 -5.15 11.32 -4.54
CA GLU A 61 -6.38 10.99 -5.27
C GLU A 61 -7.34 10.12 -4.46
N LYS A 62 -6.84 9.37 -3.47
CA LYS A 62 -7.63 8.47 -2.62
C LYS A 62 -8.04 9.10 -1.28
N GLY A 63 -7.37 10.16 -0.81
CA GLY A 63 -7.70 10.91 0.41
C GLY A 63 -6.52 11.68 0.99
#